data_AF-A0A2C5YEK9-F1
#
_entry.id   AF-A0A2C5YEK9-F1
#
_cell.length_a   1.000
_cell.length_b   1.000
_cell.length_c   1.000
_cell.angle_alpha   90.00
_cell.angle_beta   90.00
_cell.angle_gamma   90.00
#
_symmetry.space_group_name_H-M   'P 1'
#
loop_
_entity.id
_entity.type
_entity.pdbx_description
1 polymer ?
#
loop_
_entity_poly.entity_id
_entity_poly.type
_entity_poly.pdbx_seq_one_letter_code
_entity_poly.pdbx_strand_id
1 'polypeptide(L)'
;MRAPVIAALTATVAAAGLDYTVLPACATPCFTDNLRLSGCIGPPDAACLCESTPYVDFVSDCIPIKCQGYDVLNARGWAHDQCRAAGHALERGRYA
;
A
#
# COMPACT_ATOMS: atom_id res chain seq x y z
N MET A 1 -44.88 -11.38 -13.82
CA MET A 1 -43.99 -10.52 -13.00
C MET A 1 -42.61 -11.18 -13.01
N ARG A 2 -41.71 -10.75 -13.91
CA ARG A 2 -40.37 -11.35 -14.07
C ARG A 2 -39.38 -10.46 -13.32
N ALA A 3 -38.84 -10.96 -12.21
CA ALA A 3 -37.84 -10.25 -11.42
C ALA A 3 -36.49 -10.22 -12.16
N PRO A 4 -35.75 -9.10 -12.15
CA PRO A 4 -34.42 -9.06 -12.71
C PRO A 4 -33.44 -9.73 -11.73
N VAL A 5 -32.77 -10.78 -12.18
CA VAL A 5 -31.63 -11.36 -11.47
C VAL A 5 -30.47 -10.39 -11.65
N ILE A 6 -30.23 -9.54 -10.64
CA ILE A 6 -29.06 -8.68 -10.58
C ILE A 6 -27.86 -9.56 -10.23
N ALA A 7 -27.13 -10.01 -11.24
CA ALA A 7 -25.86 -10.70 -11.06
C ALA A 7 -24.83 -9.69 -10.56
N ALA A 8 -24.58 -9.70 -9.25
CA ALA A 8 -23.46 -8.96 -8.67
C ALA A 8 -22.16 -9.57 -9.19
N LEU A 9 -21.49 -8.89 -10.12
CA LEU A 9 -20.12 -9.19 -10.49
C LEU A 9 -19.25 -8.84 -9.28
N THR A 10 -18.99 -9.82 -8.42
CA THR A 10 -17.91 -9.70 -7.44
C THR A 10 -16.61 -9.72 -8.25
N ALA A 11 -16.09 -8.53 -8.53
CA ALA A 11 -14.73 -8.38 -9.06
C ALA A 11 -13.79 -8.98 -8.01
N THR A 12 -13.35 -10.22 -8.24
CA THR A 12 -12.25 -10.81 -7.49
C THR A 12 -11.01 -10.04 -7.89
N VAL A 13 -10.72 -8.97 -7.15
CA VAL A 13 -9.43 -8.30 -7.24
C VAL A 13 -8.42 -9.35 -6.82
N ALA A 14 -7.66 -9.88 -7.78
CA ALA A 14 -6.53 -10.71 -7.44
C ALA A 14 -5.60 -9.85 -6.59
N ALA A 15 -5.37 -10.23 -5.34
CA ALA A 15 -4.35 -9.62 -4.50
C ALA A 15 -2.99 -9.92 -5.15
N ALA A 16 -2.58 -9.07 -6.09
CA ALA A 16 -1.22 -9.07 -6.59
C ALA A 16 -0.35 -8.63 -5.40
N GLY A 17 0.48 -9.55 -4.91
CA GLY A 17 1.41 -9.25 -3.82
C GLY A 17 2.30 -8.05 -4.17
N LEU A 18 2.72 -7.31 -3.15
CA LEU A 18 3.63 -6.19 -3.33
C LEU A 18 5.01 -6.68 -3.81
N ASP A 19 5.48 -6.12 -4.93
CA ASP A 19 6.85 -6.33 -5.40
C ASP A 19 7.77 -5.25 -4.81
N TYR A 20 8.58 -5.67 -3.82
CA TYR A 20 9.53 -4.76 -3.17
C TYR A 20 10.86 -4.64 -3.92
N THR A 21 11.12 -5.45 -4.96
CA THR A 21 12.41 -5.46 -5.66
C THR A 21 12.66 -4.17 -6.45
N VAL A 22 11.61 -3.41 -6.73
CA VAL A 22 11.67 -2.12 -7.43
C VAL A 22 11.94 -0.94 -6.50
N LEU A 23 11.93 -1.14 -5.18
CA LEU A 23 12.23 -0.06 -4.25
C LEU A 23 13.73 0.20 -4.13
N PRO A 24 14.14 1.44 -3.82
CA PRO A 24 15.50 1.69 -3.40
C PRO A 24 15.83 0.88 -2.14
N ALA A 25 17.08 0.40 -2.05
CA ALA A 25 17.52 -0.46 -0.96
C ALA A 25 17.34 0.18 0.42
N CYS A 26 17.44 1.51 0.52
CA CYS A 26 17.21 2.26 1.75
C CYS A 26 15.75 2.19 2.24
N ALA A 27 14.79 2.07 1.31
CA ALA A 27 13.35 2.13 1.62
C ALA A 27 12.75 0.75 1.86
N THR A 28 13.33 -0.31 1.28
CA THR A 28 12.88 -1.70 1.47
C THR A 28 12.56 -2.04 2.94
N PRO A 29 13.46 -1.80 3.92
CA PRO A 29 13.16 -2.09 5.32
C PRO A 29 11.98 -1.29 5.86
N CYS A 30 11.72 -0.07 5.37
CA CYS A 30 10.56 0.71 5.83
C CYS A 30 9.22 0.05 5.51
N PHE A 31 9.13 -0.74 4.43
CA PHE A 31 7.89 -1.41 4.04
C PHE A 31 7.77 -2.83 4.57
N THR A 32 8.90 -3.51 4.78
CA THR A 32 8.93 -4.90 5.25
C THR A 32 9.02 -5.00 6.77
N ASP A 33 9.65 -4.03 7.42
CA ASP A 33 9.73 -3.98 8.86
C ASP A 33 8.38 -3.56 9.43
N ASN A 34 8.00 -4.17 10.55
CA ASN A 34 6.77 -3.82 11.26
C ASN A 34 5.49 -3.92 10.42
N LEU A 35 5.43 -4.76 9.38
CA LEU A 35 4.18 -5.18 8.72
C LEU A 35 3.10 -5.61 9.72
N ARG A 36 3.52 -6.09 10.89
CA ARG A 36 2.69 -6.47 12.04
C ARG A 36 1.81 -5.32 12.55
N LEU A 37 2.26 -4.07 12.44
CA LEU A 37 1.51 -2.87 12.80
C LEU A 37 0.25 -2.72 11.95
N SER A 38 0.25 -3.30 10.74
CA SER A 38 -0.89 -3.18 9.85
C SER A 38 -2.14 -3.92 10.36
N GLY A 39 -1.94 -5.00 11.14
CA GLY A 39 -3.00 -5.94 11.50
C GLY A 39 -3.41 -6.87 10.35
N CYS A 40 -2.78 -6.78 9.18
CA CYS A 40 -3.09 -7.60 8.02
C CYS A 40 -2.73 -9.07 8.25
N ILE A 41 -3.67 -9.96 7.94
CA ILE A 41 -3.49 -11.40 8.05
C ILE A 41 -3.31 -11.97 6.66
N GLY A 42 -2.11 -12.47 6.37
CA GLY A 42 -1.77 -13.06 5.07
C GLY A 42 -0.55 -12.41 4.41
N PRO A 43 -0.31 -12.70 3.12
CA PRO A 43 0.75 -12.04 2.35
C PRO A 43 0.52 -10.52 2.28
N PRO A 44 1.57 -9.72 2.04
CA PRO A 44 1.46 -8.26 1.95
C PRO A 44 0.49 -7.88 0.82
N ASP A 45 -0.69 -7.44 1.24
CA ASP A 45 -1.77 -6.97 0.39
C ASP A 45 -1.82 -5.44 0.48
N ALA A 46 -1.66 -4.78 -0.66
CA ALA A 46 -1.75 -3.34 -0.76
C ALA A 46 -3.07 -2.81 -0.18
N ALA A 47 -4.20 -3.48 -0.40
CA ALA A 47 -5.49 -3.02 0.10
C ALA A 47 -5.47 -2.92 1.63
N CYS A 48 -5.10 -4.00 2.30
CA CYS A 48 -5.06 -4.04 3.75
C CYS A 48 -4.00 -3.09 4.34
N LEU A 49 -2.79 -3.07 3.75
CA LEU A 49 -1.70 -2.24 4.25
C LEU A 49 -2.03 -0.75 4.14
N CYS A 50 -2.69 -0.32 3.06
CA CYS A 50 -3.03 1.07 2.81
C CYS A 50 -4.20 1.59 3.66
N GLU A 51 -5.07 0.71 4.17
CA GLU A 51 -6.10 1.07 5.15
C GLU A 51 -5.51 1.29 6.55
N SER A 52 -4.38 0.65 6.84
CA SER A 52 -3.82 0.66 8.18
C SER A 52 -3.00 1.91 8.46
N THR A 53 -3.67 2.91 9.02
CA THR A 53 -3.04 4.15 9.51
C THR A 53 -1.74 3.93 10.30
N PRO A 54 -1.66 3.03 11.31
CA PRO A 54 -0.41 2.84 12.06
C PRO A 54 0.75 2.30 11.23
N TYR A 55 0.48 1.45 10.23
CA TYR A 55 1.52 0.99 9.31
C TYR A 55 1.94 2.11 8.35
N VAL A 56 0.96 2.82 7.79
CA VAL A 56 1.23 3.91 6.86
C VAL A 56 2.04 5.02 7.51
N ASP A 57 1.68 5.43 8.72
CA ASP A 57 2.39 6.49 9.46
C ASP A 57 3.84 6.05 9.74
N PHE A 58 4.04 4.80 10.16
CA PHE A 58 5.39 4.23 10.35
C PHE A 58 6.23 4.28 9.07
N VAL A 59 5.66 3.86 7.94
CA VAL A 59 6.34 3.87 6.64
C VAL A 59 6.69 5.32 6.24
N SER A 60 5.73 6.23 6.35
CA SER A 60 5.90 7.65 6.00
C SER A 60 6.99 8.33 6.82
N ASP A 61 7.13 7.98 8.10
CA ASP A 61 8.20 8.48 8.97
C ASP A 61 9.55 7.79 8.71
N CYS A 62 9.54 6.49 8.40
CA CYS A 62 10.76 5.72 8.16
C CYS A 62 11.51 6.17 6.90
N ILE A 63 10.79 6.42 5.79
CA ILE A 63 11.39 6.76 4.49
C ILE A 63 12.34 7.96 4.58
N PRO A 64 11.95 9.14 5.11
CA PRO A 64 12.85 10.30 5.19
C PRO A 64 13.98 10.14 6.21
N ILE A 65 13.90 9.18 7.13
CA ILE A 65 14.99 8.84 8.06
C ILE A 65 16.06 7.98 7.36
N LYS A 66 15.63 7.06 6.50
CA LYS A 66 16.51 6.06 5.87
C LYS A 66 16.99 6.43 4.48
N CYS A 67 16.20 7.21 3.74
CA CYS A 67 16.45 7.59 2.36
C CYS A 67 16.62 9.10 2.21
N GLN A 68 17.23 9.53 1.11
CA GLN A 68 17.43 10.95 0.79
C GLN A 68 17.15 11.24 -0.68
N GLY A 69 16.91 12.52 -0.99
CA GLY A 69 16.76 12.99 -2.37
C GLY A 69 15.69 12.23 -3.15
N TYR A 70 16.07 11.73 -4.33
CA TYR A 70 15.16 11.01 -5.23
C TYR A 70 14.65 9.69 -4.66
N ASP A 71 15.37 9.03 -3.76
CA ASP A 71 14.92 7.76 -3.18
C ASP A 71 13.69 7.93 -2.30
N VAL A 72 13.58 9.07 -1.60
CA VAL A 72 12.37 9.43 -0.82
C VAL A 72 11.17 9.59 -1.74
N LEU A 73 11.36 10.30 -2.86
CA LEU A 73 10.30 10.53 -3.84
C LEU A 73 9.86 9.22 -4.51
N ASN A 74 10.82 8.38 -4.90
CA ASN A 74 10.53 7.09 -5.54
C ASN A 74 9.78 6.15 -4.58
N ALA A 75 10.20 6.05 -3.32
CA ALA A 75 9.54 5.20 -2.33
C ALA A 75 8.11 5.66 -2.03
N ARG A 76 7.89 6.97 -1.85
CA ARG A 76 6.56 7.55 -1.61
C ARG A 76 5.66 7.41 -2.84
N GLY A 77 6.20 7.64 -4.04
CA GLY A 77 5.49 7.46 -5.30
C GLY A 77 5.03 6.01 -5.50
N TRP A 78 5.93 5.06 -5.27
CA TRP A 78 5.59 3.64 -5.31
C TRP A 78 4.47 3.29 -4.32
N ALA A 79 4.59 3.70 -3.05
CA ALA A 79 3.56 3.44 -2.04
C ALA A 79 2.19 3.98 -2.47
N HIS A 80 2.17 5.20 -3.01
CA HIS A 80 0.96 5.83 -3.51
C HIS A 80 0.33 5.05 -4.67
N ASP A 81 1.14 4.62 -5.64
CA ASP A 81 0.65 3.87 -6.80
C ASP A 81 0.08 2.51 -6.40
N GLN A 82 0.71 1.81 -5.45
CA GLN A 82 0.19 0.55 -4.91
C GLN A 82 -1.16 0.73 -4.23
N CYS A 83 -1.30 1.74 -3.37
CA CYS A 83 -2.56 2.01 -2.69
C CYS A 83 -3.67 2.45 -3.64
N ARG A 84 -3.34 3.26 -4.65
CA ARG A 84 -4.28 3.68 -5.68
C ARG A 84 -4.75 2.50 -6.53
N ALA A 85 -3.85 1.59 -6.91
CA ALA A 85 -4.20 0.38 -7.62
C ALA A 85 -5.13 -0.54 -6.81
N ALA A 86 -4.98 -0.54 -5.48
CA ALA A 86 -5.85 -1.25 -4.54
C ALA A 86 -7.21 -0.55 -4.28
N GLY A 87 -7.46 0.61 -4.87
CA GLY A 87 -8.72 1.35 -4.68
C GLY A 87 -8.74 2.29 -3.48
N HIS A 88 -7.62 2.45 -2.77
CA HIS A 88 -7.48 3.45 -1.71
C HIS A 88 -6.97 4.76 -2.32
N ALA A 89 -7.88 5.73 -2.48
CA ALA A 89 -7.48 7.10 -2.75
C ALA A 89 -6.84 7.66 -1.47
N LEU A 90 -5.53 7.50 -1.33
CA LEU A 90 -4.79 8.15 -0.26
C LEU A 90 -4.97 9.66 -0.43
N GLU A 91 -5.56 10.31 0.58
CA GLU A 91 -5.60 11.77 0.58
C GLU A 91 -4.16 12.31 0.48
N ARG A 92 -3.98 13.32 -0.36
CA ARG A 92 -2.72 13.85 -0.91
C ARG A 92 -1.62 14.24 0.11
N GLY A 93 -1.81 14.03 1.40
CA GLY A 93 -0.87 14.39 2.47
C GLY A 93 -0.27 13.21 3.25
N ARG A 94 -0.78 11.98 3.12
CA ARG A 94 -0.35 10.88 4.01
C ARG A 94 1.08 10.37 3.74
N TYR A 95 1.56 10.57 2.52
CA TYR A 95 2.93 10.31 2.10
C TYR A 95 3.58 11.55 1.46
N ALA A 96 3.12 12.76 1.80
CA ALA A 96 3.79 14.00 1.41
C ALA A 96 4.98 14.32 2.33
#